data_AF-A0A8S3GQU9-F1
#
_entry.id   AF-A0A8S3GQU9-F1
#
_cell.length_a   1.000
_cell.length_b   1.000
_cell.length_c   1.000
_cell.angle_alpha   90.00
_cell.angle_beta   90.00
_cell.angle_gamma   90.00
#
_symmetry.space_group_name_H-M   'P 1'
#
loop_
_entity.id
_entity.type
_entity.pdbx_description
1 polymer ?
#
loop_
_entity_poly.entity_id
_entity_poly.type
_entity_poly.pdbx_seq_one_letter_code
_entity_poly.pdbx_strand_id
1 'polypeptide(L)'
;MMNPTVGKYHYGPGHPMKPYRVELTNCLVLEYKMHKKMNIYCPSEASIHDMTRFHSEDYVDFLSRVAPNSQEFQRFYSMYNLGDDCPVFTGLFDFCKLYTGSSLLSATKLNHKQSDVAINWAGGLHHAKKSEASGFCYVNDIVISILELLKYHERVLYIDIDVHHGDGVQEAFYFTDRVMTVSFHKYGNNFFPGTGSMYEIGAETGRYYSINVPLREGITDDGE
;
A
#
# COMPACT_ATOMS: atom_id res chain seq x y z
N MET A 1 12.76 1.68 -8.05
CA MET A 1 13.26 1.61 -6.67
C MET A 1 13.65 0.17 -6.39
N MET A 2 14.87 -0.07 -5.92
CA MET A 2 15.35 -1.41 -5.58
C MET A 2 16.07 -1.34 -4.23
N ASN A 3 15.47 -1.96 -3.21
CA ASN A 3 16.06 -2.06 -1.89
C ASN A 3 16.53 -3.52 -1.65
N PRO A 4 17.82 -3.75 -1.33
CA PRO A 4 18.38 -5.11 -1.25
C PRO A 4 17.99 -5.88 0.03
N THR A 5 17.28 -5.27 0.98
CA THR A 5 16.88 -5.92 2.23
C THR A 5 15.39 -6.20 2.33
N VAL A 6 14.56 -5.61 1.47
CA VAL A 6 13.09 -5.75 1.53
C VAL A 6 12.61 -7.21 1.41
N GLY A 7 13.34 -8.04 0.67
CA GLY A 7 13.03 -9.47 0.53
C GLY A 7 13.37 -10.34 1.74
N LYS A 8 14.07 -9.80 2.74
CA LYS A 8 14.56 -10.56 3.91
C LYS A 8 13.53 -10.69 5.03
N TYR A 9 12.44 -9.93 4.98
CA TYR A 9 11.38 -9.97 6.00
C TYR A 9 10.44 -11.16 5.78
N HIS A 10 9.94 -11.72 6.88
CA HIS A 10 9.09 -12.91 6.86
C HIS A 10 7.94 -12.76 7.86
N TYR A 11 6.70 -12.78 7.35
CA TYR A 11 5.49 -12.54 8.15
C TYR A 11 5.22 -13.62 9.20
N GLY A 12 5.72 -14.83 8.98
CA GLY A 12 5.54 -15.96 9.89
C GLY A 12 5.34 -17.28 9.13
N PRO A 13 5.56 -18.43 9.78
CA PRO A 13 5.23 -19.73 9.21
C PRO A 13 3.76 -19.77 8.77
N GLY A 14 3.48 -20.34 7.59
CA GLY A 14 2.11 -20.46 7.07
C GLY A 14 1.48 -19.18 6.47
N HIS A 15 1.99 -17.99 6.81
CA HIS A 15 1.41 -16.73 6.32
C HIS A 15 1.60 -16.54 4.79
N PRO A 16 0.58 -16.16 4.01
CA PRO A 16 0.66 -16.11 2.55
C PRO A 16 1.52 -14.96 2.00
N MET A 17 1.56 -13.81 2.67
CA MET A 17 2.42 -12.69 2.26
C MET A 17 3.91 -13.05 2.40
N LYS A 18 4.63 -13.10 1.27
CA LYS A 18 6.08 -13.38 1.21
C LYS A 18 6.83 -12.19 0.57
N PRO A 19 7.43 -11.28 1.37
CA PRO A 19 8.24 -10.18 0.85
C PRO A 19 9.35 -10.61 -0.12
N TYR A 20 9.85 -11.84 0.03
CA TYR A 20 10.83 -12.46 -0.87
C TYR A 20 10.43 -12.45 -2.36
N ARG A 21 9.12 -12.38 -2.69
CA ARG A 21 8.66 -12.22 -4.09
C ARG A 21 9.27 -11.00 -4.78
N VAL A 22 9.53 -9.92 -4.05
CA VAL A 22 10.15 -8.70 -4.58
C VAL A 22 11.62 -8.94 -4.92
N GLU A 23 12.33 -9.74 -4.12
CA GLU A 23 13.71 -10.12 -4.41
C GLU A 23 13.79 -10.95 -5.70
N LEU A 24 12.88 -11.91 -5.87
CA LEU A 24 12.80 -12.71 -7.10
C LEU A 24 12.55 -11.83 -8.33
N THR A 25 11.63 -10.86 -8.23
CA THR A 25 11.40 -9.87 -9.29
C THR A 25 12.67 -9.08 -9.61
N ASN A 26 13.39 -8.60 -8.58
CA ASN A 26 14.63 -7.85 -8.76
C ASN A 26 15.70 -8.70 -9.46
N CYS A 27 15.88 -9.96 -9.06
CA CYS A 27 16.80 -10.89 -9.72
C CYS A 27 16.46 -11.03 -11.22
N LEU A 28 15.19 -11.24 -11.57
CA LEU A 28 14.78 -11.37 -12.98
C LEU A 28 15.03 -10.07 -13.77
N VAL A 29 14.74 -8.91 -13.20
CA VAL A 29 15.04 -7.59 -13.82
C VAL A 29 16.54 -7.41 -14.08
N LEU A 30 17.39 -7.91 -13.17
CA LEU A 30 18.84 -7.87 -13.32
C LEU A 30 19.33 -8.86 -14.40
N GLU A 31 18.88 -10.11 -14.34
CA GLU A 31 19.28 -11.19 -15.27
C GLU A 31 18.83 -10.92 -16.70
N TYR A 32 17.61 -10.39 -16.90
CA TYR A 32 17.14 -9.94 -18.21
C TYR A 32 17.78 -8.62 -18.67
N LYS A 33 18.69 -8.04 -17.88
CA LYS A 33 19.40 -6.79 -18.17
C LYS A 33 18.47 -5.59 -18.37
N MET A 34 17.24 -5.65 -17.86
CA MET A 34 16.27 -4.56 -17.95
C MET A 34 16.75 -3.33 -17.18
N HIS A 35 17.49 -3.52 -16.08
CA HIS A 35 18.14 -2.46 -15.32
C HIS A 35 19.05 -1.54 -16.17
N LYS A 36 19.57 -1.99 -17.32
CA LYS A 36 20.37 -1.14 -18.22
C LYS A 36 19.54 -0.07 -18.95
N LYS A 37 18.22 -0.19 -18.95
CA LYS A 37 17.27 0.72 -19.59
C LYS A 37 16.49 1.56 -18.58
N MET A 38 16.87 1.55 -17.31
CA MET A 38 16.20 2.28 -16.23
C MET A 38 17.21 2.78 -15.20
N ASN A 39 16.85 3.85 -14.50
CA ASN A 39 17.65 4.34 -13.38
C ASN A 39 17.30 3.54 -12.12
N ILE A 40 18.29 2.86 -11.54
CA ILE A 40 18.13 2.13 -10.29
C ILE A 40 18.47 3.05 -9.12
N TYR A 41 17.53 3.19 -8.20
CA TYR A 41 17.70 3.96 -6.97
C TYR A 41 17.53 3.04 -5.77
N CYS A 42 18.42 3.19 -4.79
CA CYS A 42 18.24 2.66 -3.45
C CYS A 42 17.55 3.75 -2.60
N PRO A 43 16.26 3.59 -2.27
CA PRO A 43 15.51 4.61 -1.55
C PRO A 43 15.90 4.68 -0.08
N SER A 44 15.86 5.89 0.48
CA SER A 44 15.91 6.09 1.93
C SER A 44 14.66 5.57 2.61
N GLU A 45 14.80 5.17 3.87
CA GLU A 45 13.69 4.78 4.74
C GLU A 45 12.74 5.96 5.00
N ALA A 46 11.43 5.71 4.95
CA ALA A 46 10.44 6.69 5.41
C ALA A 46 10.59 6.95 6.90
N SER A 47 10.47 8.21 7.30
CA SER A 47 10.47 8.62 8.70
C SER A 47 9.09 8.46 9.33
N ILE A 48 9.03 8.52 10.67
CA ILE A 48 7.75 8.62 11.40
C ILE A 48 6.95 9.83 10.90
N HIS A 49 7.60 10.97 10.67
CA HIS A 49 6.96 12.17 10.15
C HIS A 49 6.32 11.94 8.78
N ASP A 50 6.95 11.16 7.90
CA ASP A 50 6.38 10.84 6.61
C ASP A 50 5.10 10.00 6.74
N MET A 51 5.09 9.03 7.66
CA MET A 51 3.94 8.15 7.89
C MET A 51 2.77 8.87 8.55
N THR A 52 3.04 9.76 9.51
CA THR A 52 2.00 10.52 10.24
C THR A 52 1.35 11.64 9.42
N ARG A 53 1.79 11.87 8.17
CA ARG A 53 1.05 12.70 7.21
C ARG A 53 -0.34 12.14 6.89
N PHE A 54 -0.52 10.83 7.05
CA PHE A 54 -1.81 10.16 6.90
C PHE A 54 -2.21 9.45 8.19
N HIS A 55 -1.35 8.57 8.70
CA HIS A 55 -1.67 7.74 9.85
C HIS A 55 -1.74 8.54 11.16
N SER A 56 -2.49 8.04 12.14
CA SER A 56 -2.49 8.65 13.47
C SER A 56 -1.13 8.44 14.17
N GLU A 57 -0.71 9.44 14.95
CA GLU A 57 0.60 9.44 15.62
C GLU A 57 0.75 8.27 16.60
N ASP A 58 -0.31 7.95 17.34
CA ASP A 58 -0.38 6.84 18.28
C ASP A 58 -0.24 5.47 17.62
N TYR A 59 -0.81 5.30 16.42
CA TYR A 59 -0.69 4.07 15.64
C TYR A 59 0.74 3.89 15.11
N VAL A 60 1.34 4.94 14.54
CA VAL A 60 2.73 4.88 14.05
C VAL A 60 3.71 4.67 15.21
N ASP A 61 3.48 5.34 16.34
CA ASP A 61 4.28 5.15 17.56
C ASP A 61 4.20 3.71 18.06
N PHE A 62 3.00 3.13 18.11
CA PHE A 62 2.79 1.72 18.43
C PHE A 62 3.56 0.80 17.47
N LEU A 63 3.41 0.96 16.15
CA LEU A 63 4.12 0.15 15.17
C LEU A 63 5.64 0.26 15.32
N SER A 64 6.15 1.43 15.68
CA SER A 64 7.59 1.66 15.85
C SER A 64 8.21 0.94 17.06
N ARG A 65 7.38 0.55 18.04
CA ARG A 65 7.82 -0.06 19.30
C ARG A 65 7.42 -1.54 19.44
N VAL A 66 6.36 -1.96 18.75
CA VAL A 66 5.85 -3.33 18.85
C VAL A 66 6.88 -4.32 18.31
N ALA A 67 7.14 -5.36 19.09
CA ALA A 67 8.05 -6.43 18.73
C ALA A 67 7.43 -7.78 19.10
N PRO A 68 7.92 -8.90 18.51
CA PRO A 68 7.46 -10.23 18.90
C PRO A 68 7.61 -10.44 20.41
N ASN A 69 6.57 -10.96 21.05
CA ASN A 69 6.49 -11.25 22.49
C ASN A 69 6.43 -10.03 23.44
N SER A 70 6.23 -8.80 22.94
CA SER A 70 6.03 -7.63 23.79
C SER A 70 4.65 -7.65 24.47
N GLN A 71 4.56 -8.25 25.66
CA GLN A 71 3.31 -8.40 26.41
C GLN A 71 2.62 -7.07 26.73
N GLU A 72 3.39 -6.00 26.95
CA GLU A 72 2.88 -4.66 27.24
C GLU A 72 1.99 -4.08 26.12
N PHE A 73 2.20 -4.53 24.88
CA PHE A 73 1.50 -4.07 23.70
C PHE A 73 0.28 -4.92 23.32
N GLN A 74 0.08 -6.09 23.94
CA GLN A 74 -1.01 -7.02 23.61
C GLN A 74 -2.40 -6.37 23.72
N ARG A 75 -2.59 -5.46 24.69
CA ARG A 75 -3.87 -4.73 24.86
C ARG A 75 -4.26 -3.86 23.66
N PHE A 76 -3.30 -3.48 22.82
CA PHE A 76 -3.53 -2.64 21.64
C PHE A 76 -3.75 -3.46 20.36
N TYR A 77 -3.55 -4.78 20.39
CA TYR A 77 -3.64 -5.61 19.18
C TYR A 77 -5.05 -5.56 18.58
N SER A 78 -6.08 -5.67 19.42
CA SER A 78 -7.46 -5.55 18.97
C SER A 78 -7.80 -4.14 18.46
N MET A 79 -7.24 -3.10 19.07
CA MET A 79 -7.46 -1.70 18.68
C MET A 79 -6.86 -1.37 17.32
N TYR A 80 -5.68 -1.91 17.02
CA TYR A 80 -4.93 -1.63 15.79
C TYR A 80 -5.02 -2.77 14.76
N ASN A 81 -5.94 -3.70 14.98
CA ASN A 81 -6.20 -4.87 14.14
C ASN A 81 -4.94 -5.69 13.81
N LEU A 82 -4.09 -5.92 14.81
CA LEU A 82 -2.99 -6.87 14.72
C LEU A 82 -3.41 -8.24 15.23
N GLY A 83 -3.04 -9.29 14.52
CA GLY A 83 -3.51 -10.65 14.77
C GLY A 83 -3.11 -11.61 13.67
N ASP A 84 -4.04 -12.46 13.26
CA ASP A 84 -3.77 -13.53 12.30
C ASP A 84 -3.39 -12.99 10.91
N ASP A 85 -4.18 -12.07 10.34
CA ASP A 85 -3.88 -11.46 9.05
C ASP A 85 -2.71 -10.48 9.13
N CYS A 86 -2.62 -9.68 10.19
CA CYS A 86 -1.56 -8.69 10.36
C CYS A 86 -0.70 -9.06 11.57
N PRO A 87 0.19 -10.08 11.46
CA PRO A 87 0.98 -10.54 12.59
C PRO A 87 2.07 -9.54 12.97
N VAL A 88 2.51 -9.61 14.22
CA VAL A 88 3.76 -8.94 14.64
C VAL A 88 4.93 -9.86 14.34
N PHE A 89 5.88 -9.38 13.52
CA PHE A 89 7.10 -10.12 13.17
C PHE A 89 8.35 -9.26 13.37
N THR A 90 9.51 -9.91 13.45
CA THR A 90 10.80 -9.21 13.63
C THR A 90 11.07 -8.27 12.47
N GLY A 91 11.26 -6.98 12.78
CA GLY A 91 11.53 -5.95 11.77
C GLY A 91 10.29 -5.44 11.05
N LEU A 92 9.08 -5.64 11.59
CA LEU A 92 7.82 -5.14 11.01
C LEU A 92 7.90 -3.66 10.63
N PHE A 93 8.33 -2.81 11.56
CA PHE A 93 8.40 -1.38 11.30
C PHE A 93 9.47 -1.04 10.26
N ASP A 94 10.61 -1.73 10.28
CA ASP A 94 11.64 -1.56 9.26
C ASP A 94 11.11 -1.90 7.87
N PHE A 95 10.37 -3.00 7.73
CA PHE A 95 9.69 -3.34 6.48
C PHE A 95 8.76 -2.21 6.01
N CYS A 96 7.98 -1.63 6.93
CA CYS A 96 7.10 -0.49 6.65
C CYS A 96 7.85 0.74 6.14
N LYS A 97 8.98 1.09 6.78
CA LYS A 97 9.82 2.22 6.35
C LYS A 97 10.38 2.02 4.95
N LEU A 98 10.77 0.80 4.58
CA LEU A 98 11.40 0.51 3.29
C LEU A 98 10.41 0.62 2.12
N TYR A 99 9.24 -0.02 2.20
CA TYR A 99 8.28 0.07 1.10
C TYR A 99 7.67 1.47 0.99
N THR A 100 7.44 2.14 2.13
CA THR A 100 6.88 3.51 2.16
C THR A 100 7.89 4.52 1.60
N GLY A 101 9.15 4.45 2.01
CA GLY A 101 10.20 5.35 1.53
C GLY A 101 10.44 5.21 0.03
N SER A 102 10.28 3.99 -0.49
CA SER A 102 10.35 3.70 -1.93
C SER A 102 9.23 4.38 -2.71
N SER A 103 7.98 4.33 -2.23
CA SER A 103 6.84 4.99 -2.89
C SER A 103 6.94 6.52 -2.78
N LEU A 104 7.35 7.04 -1.62
CA LEU A 104 7.53 8.48 -1.42
C LEU A 104 8.64 9.07 -2.30
N LEU A 105 9.78 8.38 -2.43
CA LEU A 105 10.83 8.79 -3.36
C LEU A 105 10.31 8.76 -4.80
N SER A 106 9.49 7.77 -5.16
CA SER A 106 8.90 7.65 -6.50
C SER A 106 8.01 8.85 -6.82
N ALA A 107 7.11 9.23 -5.90
CA ALA A 107 6.27 10.42 -6.03
C ALA A 107 7.10 11.71 -6.13
N THR A 108 8.13 11.86 -5.30
CA THR A 108 9.02 13.02 -5.34
C THR A 108 9.73 13.15 -6.70
N LYS A 109 10.20 12.04 -7.27
CA LYS A 109 10.84 12.02 -8.60
C LYS A 109 9.89 12.47 -9.72
N LEU A 110 8.63 12.04 -9.66
CA LEU A 110 7.59 12.46 -10.60
C LEU A 110 7.29 13.96 -10.48
N ASN A 111 7.06 14.44 -9.25
CA ASN A 111 6.81 15.87 -8.96
C ASN A 111 7.92 16.78 -9.50
N HIS A 112 9.18 16.36 -9.35
CA HIS A 112 10.35 17.13 -9.78
C HIS A 112 10.72 16.90 -11.25
N LYS A 113 9.89 16.18 -12.01
CA LYS A 113 10.11 15.86 -13.43
C LYS A 113 11.47 15.19 -13.68
N GLN A 114 11.94 14.41 -12.71
CA GLN A 114 13.20 13.65 -12.80
C GLN A 114 12.98 12.26 -13.41
N SER A 115 11.73 11.84 -13.55
CA SER A 115 11.33 10.58 -14.19
C SER A 115 9.91 10.74 -14.73
N ASP A 116 9.63 10.12 -15.86
CA ASP A 116 8.26 10.02 -16.40
C ASP A 116 7.49 8.85 -15.77
N VAL A 117 8.21 7.79 -15.41
CA VAL A 117 7.69 6.58 -14.75
C VAL A 117 8.62 6.22 -13.59
N ALA A 118 8.02 5.92 -12.43
CA ALA A 118 8.73 5.42 -11.26
C ALA A 118 8.09 4.10 -10.80
N ILE A 119 8.91 3.10 -10.50
CA ILE A 119 8.46 1.73 -10.19
C ILE A 119 8.92 1.35 -8.79
N ASN A 120 7.98 0.92 -7.94
CA ASN A 120 8.25 0.32 -6.64
C ASN A 120 7.42 -0.96 -6.46
N TRP A 121 8.04 -2.13 -6.62
CA TRP A 121 7.36 -3.42 -6.46
C TRP A 121 7.11 -3.82 -5.00
N ALA A 122 7.74 -3.14 -4.03
CA ALA A 122 7.57 -3.44 -2.61
C ALA A 122 6.34 -2.78 -1.99
N GLY A 123 5.86 -1.68 -2.57
CA GLY A 123 4.70 -0.93 -2.10
C GLY A 123 3.39 -1.47 -2.65
N GLY A 124 2.36 -0.64 -2.64
CA GLY A 124 1.01 -1.01 -3.08
C GLY A 124 0.18 -1.64 -1.96
N LEU A 125 0.47 -1.34 -0.70
CA LEU A 125 -0.23 -1.92 0.46
C LEU A 125 -1.53 -1.14 0.73
N HIS A 126 -2.53 -1.38 -0.11
CA HIS A 126 -3.74 -0.55 -0.24
C HIS A 126 -4.79 -0.70 0.87
N HIS A 127 -4.72 -1.75 1.70
CA HIS A 127 -5.74 -2.03 2.74
C HIS A 127 -5.52 -1.28 4.05
N ALA A 128 -4.29 -0.79 4.30
CA ALA A 128 -3.96 -0.11 5.55
C ALA A 128 -4.84 1.13 5.75
N LYS A 129 -5.42 1.26 6.94
CA LYS A 129 -6.32 2.35 7.31
C LYS A 129 -5.57 3.43 8.06
N LYS A 130 -6.25 4.54 8.37
CA LYS A 130 -5.63 5.66 9.09
C LYS A 130 -5.04 5.24 10.44
N SER A 131 -5.70 4.37 11.17
CA SER A 131 -5.34 4.01 12.55
C SER A 131 -5.36 2.51 12.82
N GLU A 132 -5.36 1.65 11.80
CA GLU A 132 -5.32 0.20 11.98
C GLU A 132 -4.71 -0.52 10.77
N ALA A 133 -4.15 -1.69 11.01
CA ALA A 133 -3.70 -2.58 9.94
C ALA A 133 -4.90 -3.32 9.32
N SER A 134 -4.78 -3.78 8.08
CA SER A 134 -5.80 -4.62 7.44
C SER A 134 -5.21 -5.35 6.24
N GLY A 135 -5.63 -6.58 5.96
CA GLY A 135 -5.26 -7.30 4.74
C GLY A 135 -3.76 -7.34 4.46
N PHE A 136 -2.95 -7.68 5.47
CA PHE A 136 -1.48 -7.72 5.42
C PHE A 136 -0.80 -6.34 5.31
N CYS A 137 -1.56 -5.25 5.37
CA CYS A 137 -1.09 -3.87 5.18
C CYS A 137 -1.08 -3.13 6.51
N TYR A 138 0.06 -2.50 6.84
CA TYR A 138 0.25 -1.75 8.09
C TYR A 138 0.36 -0.25 7.86
N VAL A 139 1.10 0.18 6.83
CA VAL A 139 1.22 1.58 6.42
C VAL A 139 0.75 1.70 4.98
N ASN A 140 -0.10 2.68 4.69
CA ASN A 140 -0.63 2.92 3.36
C ASN A 140 0.33 3.82 2.57
N ASP A 141 1.32 3.20 1.95
CA ASP A 141 2.34 3.90 1.17
C ASP A 141 1.76 4.64 -0.04
N ILE A 142 0.63 4.15 -0.56
CA ILE A 142 -0.09 4.74 -1.69
C ILE A 142 -0.68 6.09 -1.29
N VAL A 143 -1.41 6.15 -0.17
CA VAL A 143 -2.02 7.40 0.33
C VAL A 143 -0.93 8.44 0.60
N ILE A 144 0.15 8.05 1.29
CA ILE A 144 1.29 8.96 1.56
C ILE A 144 1.90 9.48 0.25
N SER A 145 2.03 8.64 -0.76
CA SER A 145 2.58 9.01 -2.07
C SER A 145 1.64 9.92 -2.87
N ILE A 146 0.33 9.67 -2.84
CA ILE A 146 -0.67 10.54 -3.46
C ILE A 146 -0.67 11.91 -2.77
N LEU A 147 -0.57 11.97 -1.44
CA LEU A 147 -0.41 13.23 -0.70
C LEU A 147 0.84 13.99 -1.13
N GLU A 148 1.92 13.31 -1.51
CA GLU A 148 3.11 13.94 -2.09
C GLU A 148 2.83 14.49 -3.49
N LEU A 149 2.19 13.69 -4.36
CA LEU A 149 1.81 14.12 -5.72
C LEU A 149 0.89 15.35 -5.70
N LEU A 150 -0.07 15.40 -4.77
CA LEU A 150 -1.02 16.51 -4.62
C LEU A 150 -0.37 17.85 -4.25
N LYS A 151 0.92 17.90 -3.91
CA LYS A 151 1.66 19.17 -3.75
C LYS A 151 1.90 19.87 -5.08
N TYR A 152 1.96 19.14 -6.19
CA TYR A 152 2.28 19.67 -7.54
C TYR A 152 1.17 19.41 -8.56
N HIS A 153 0.34 18.39 -8.33
CA HIS A 153 -0.72 17.97 -9.23
C HIS A 153 -2.09 18.35 -8.65
N GLU A 154 -2.88 19.09 -9.43
CA GLU A 154 -4.23 19.49 -9.04
C GLU A 154 -5.14 18.27 -8.85
N ARG A 155 -5.03 17.29 -9.76
CA ARG A 155 -5.79 16.04 -9.78
C ARG A 155 -4.85 14.83 -9.95
N VAL A 156 -5.11 13.76 -9.21
CA VAL A 156 -4.38 12.48 -9.28
C VAL A 156 -5.38 11.35 -9.56
N LEU A 157 -5.05 10.47 -10.51
CA LEU A 157 -5.82 9.26 -10.77
C LEU A 157 -5.12 8.06 -10.12
N TYR A 158 -5.85 7.30 -9.32
CA TYR A 158 -5.44 6.02 -8.76
C TYR A 158 -6.20 4.90 -9.47
N ILE A 159 -5.46 3.93 -10.01
CA ILE A 159 -6.02 2.74 -10.66
C ILE A 159 -5.53 1.52 -9.90
N ASP A 160 -6.47 0.70 -9.45
CA ASP A 160 -6.23 -0.52 -8.70
C ASP A 160 -6.71 -1.75 -9.49
N ILE A 161 -5.78 -2.69 -9.68
CA ILE A 161 -5.99 -3.94 -10.40
C ILE A 161 -5.69 -5.16 -9.51
N ASP A 162 -5.50 -4.96 -8.20
CA ASP A 162 -5.47 -6.08 -7.27
C ASP A 162 -6.84 -6.77 -7.25
N VAL A 163 -6.86 -8.08 -7.00
CA VAL A 163 -8.11 -8.83 -6.94
C VAL A 163 -9.02 -8.36 -5.80
N HIS A 164 -8.46 -7.75 -4.75
CA HIS A 164 -9.19 -7.15 -3.64
C HIS A 164 -9.48 -5.68 -3.91
N HIS A 165 -10.61 -5.19 -3.40
CA HIS A 165 -10.95 -3.78 -3.48
C HIS A 165 -9.92 -2.93 -2.71
N GLY A 166 -9.43 -1.85 -3.34
CA GLY A 166 -8.49 -0.86 -2.78
C GLY A 166 -9.11 0.07 -1.72
N ASP A 167 -9.70 -0.53 -0.71
CA ASP A 167 -10.57 0.11 0.27
C ASP A 167 -9.88 1.17 1.13
N GLY A 168 -8.62 0.97 1.55
CA GLY A 168 -7.88 1.97 2.33
C GLY A 168 -7.59 3.24 1.54
N VAL A 169 -7.26 3.11 0.25
CA VAL A 169 -7.03 4.28 -0.64
C VAL A 169 -8.35 4.97 -0.98
N GLN A 170 -9.41 4.21 -1.28
CA GLN A 170 -10.74 4.75 -1.51
C GLN A 170 -11.23 5.56 -0.28
N GLU A 171 -11.13 4.98 0.92
CA GLU A 171 -11.58 5.61 2.16
C GLU A 171 -10.82 6.92 2.44
N ALA A 172 -9.50 6.93 2.24
CA ALA A 172 -8.65 8.10 2.50
C ALA A 172 -9.02 9.31 1.63
N PHE A 173 -9.59 9.09 0.44
CA PHE A 173 -9.93 10.15 -0.51
C PHE A 173 -11.43 10.23 -0.85
N TYR A 174 -12.28 9.57 -0.06
CA TYR A 174 -13.71 9.43 -0.36
C TYR A 174 -14.49 10.76 -0.44
N PHE A 175 -13.95 11.82 0.18
CA PHE A 175 -14.54 13.15 0.30
C PHE A 175 -13.77 14.23 -0.47
N THR A 176 -13.01 13.88 -1.53
CA THR A 176 -12.31 14.87 -2.36
C THR A 176 -12.43 14.57 -3.86
N ASP A 177 -12.52 15.62 -4.66
CA ASP A 177 -12.46 15.58 -6.13
C ASP A 177 -11.02 15.66 -6.69
N ARG A 178 -10.02 15.85 -5.82
CA ARG A 178 -8.62 15.93 -6.22
C ARG A 178 -7.99 14.57 -6.49
N VAL A 179 -8.61 13.50 -6.02
CA VAL A 179 -8.14 12.13 -6.26
C VAL A 179 -9.31 11.31 -6.75
N MET A 180 -9.16 10.69 -7.92
CA MET A 180 -10.12 9.71 -8.41
C MET A 180 -9.58 8.31 -8.14
N THR A 181 -10.36 7.45 -7.49
CA THR A 181 -10.01 6.05 -7.24
C THR A 181 -10.82 5.14 -8.14
N VAL A 182 -10.16 4.32 -8.95
CA VAL A 182 -10.79 3.33 -9.83
C VAL A 182 -10.28 1.94 -9.43
N SER A 183 -11.17 1.05 -9.01
CA SER A 183 -10.80 -0.30 -8.58
C SER A 183 -11.61 -1.37 -9.32
N PHE A 184 -10.90 -2.36 -9.87
CA PHE A 184 -11.46 -3.57 -10.46
C PHE A 184 -11.15 -4.74 -9.52
N HIS A 185 -12.17 -5.42 -9.00
CA HIS A 185 -11.94 -6.41 -7.94
C HIS A 185 -13.05 -7.46 -7.89
N LYS A 186 -12.77 -8.61 -7.29
CA LYS A 186 -13.80 -9.61 -7.00
C LYS A 186 -14.71 -9.11 -5.88
N TYR A 187 -16.03 -9.25 -6.05
CA TYR A 187 -17.02 -8.76 -5.10
C TYR A 187 -18.12 -9.80 -4.81
N GLY A 188 -18.60 -9.83 -3.56
CA GLY A 188 -19.63 -10.77 -3.08
C GLY A 188 -19.08 -12.03 -2.43
N ASN A 189 -19.98 -12.87 -1.91
CA ASN A 189 -19.66 -14.13 -1.20
C ASN A 189 -18.63 -13.97 -0.06
N ASN A 190 -18.74 -12.88 0.70
CA ASN A 190 -17.81 -12.53 1.80
C ASN A 190 -16.33 -12.48 1.37
N PHE A 191 -16.05 -12.19 0.09
CA PHE A 191 -14.68 -11.96 -0.35
C PHE A 191 -14.14 -10.68 0.28
N PHE A 192 -12.94 -10.77 0.85
CA PHE A 192 -12.27 -9.64 1.49
C PHE A 192 -12.05 -8.49 0.49
N PRO A 193 -12.20 -7.21 0.87
CA PRO A 193 -12.57 -6.69 2.20
C PRO A 193 -14.08 -6.55 2.43
N GLY A 194 -14.92 -6.98 1.48
CA GLY A 194 -16.39 -6.88 1.57
C GLY A 194 -16.98 -5.51 1.19
N THR A 195 -16.15 -4.56 0.78
CA THR A 195 -16.52 -3.23 0.25
C THR A 195 -16.27 -3.14 -1.26
N GLY A 196 -16.53 -1.99 -1.90
CA GLY A 196 -16.32 -1.81 -3.34
C GLY A 196 -17.55 -2.13 -4.18
N SER A 197 -18.75 -2.00 -3.62
CA SER A 197 -19.97 -2.13 -4.43
C SER A 197 -20.04 -1.04 -5.51
N MET A 198 -20.73 -1.33 -6.62
CA MET A 198 -20.95 -0.34 -7.70
C MET A 198 -21.70 0.94 -7.25
N TYR A 199 -22.27 0.96 -6.04
CA TYR A 199 -22.99 2.08 -5.46
C TYR A 199 -22.12 2.96 -4.55
N GLU A 200 -20.92 2.49 -4.18
CA GLU A 200 -19.91 3.30 -3.51
C GLU A 200 -19.26 4.22 -4.54
N ILE A 201 -19.76 5.45 -4.61
CA ILE A 201 -19.38 6.44 -5.62
C ILE A 201 -18.69 7.68 -5.03
N GLY A 202 -18.25 7.62 -3.77
CA GLY A 202 -17.74 8.79 -3.04
C GLY A 202 -18.85 9.62 -2.39
N ALA A 203 -18.45 10.61 -1.59
CA ALA A 203 -19.35 11.49 -0.85
C ALA A 203 -18.90 12.95 -0.90
N GLU A 204 -19.83 13.87 -0.63
CA GLU A 204 -19.59 15.32 -0.68
C GLU A 204 -18.93 15.76 -2.00
N THR A 205 -17.81 16.48 -1.95
CA THR A 205 -17.04 16.89 -3.12
C THR A 205 -16.43 15.71 -3.87
N GLY A 206 -16.19 14.58 -3.19
CA GLY A 206 -15.71 13.32 -3.80
C GLY A 206 -16.79 12.48 -4.48
N ARG A 207 -18.06 12.92 -4.49
CA ARG A 207 -19.12 12.19 -5.19
C ARG A 207 -18.81 12.11 -6.70
N TYR A 208 -18.90 10.89 -7.25
CA TYR A 208 -18.48 10.48 -8.59
C TYR A 208 -16.97 10.42 -8.84
N TYR A 209 -16.13 10.56 -7.80
CA TYR A 209 -14.67 10.40 -7.87
C TYR A 209 -14.19 9.06 -7.28
N SER A 210 -15.09 8.20 -6.84
CA SER A 210 -14.80 6.78 -6.57
C SER A 210 -15.58 5.93 -7.58
N ILE A 211 -14.87 5.05 -8.29
CA ILE A 211 -15.39 4.17 -9.33
C ILE A 211 -15.01 2.74 -8.96
N ASN A 212 -16.04 1.91 -8.78
CA ASN A 212 -15.88 0.50 -8.45
C ASN A 212 -16.43 -0.38 -9.56
N VAL A 213 -15.62 -1.35 -9.98
CA VAL A 213 -15.98 -2.36 -10.98
C VAL A 213 -16.00 -3.73 -10.29
N PRO A 214 -17.13 -4.09 -9.65
CA PRO A 214 -17.27 -5.37 -8.95
C PRO A 214 -17.39 -6.53 -9.96
N LEU A 215 -16.49 -7.50 -9.84
CA LEU A 215 -16.38 -8.66 -10.72
C LEU A 215 -16.73 -9.97 -10.00
N ARG A 216 -17.11 -10.97 -10.78
CA ARG A 216 -17.29 -12.35 -10.31
C ARG A 216 -15.99 -13.14 -10.50
N GLU A 217 -15.96 -14.34 -9.94
CA GLU A 217 -14.87 -15.29 -10.16
C GLU A 217 -14.80 -15.71 -11.63
N GLY A 218 -13.57 -15.91 -12.13
CA GLY A 218 -13.33 -16.53 -13.44
C GLY A 218 -13.15 -15.56 -14.60
N ILE A 219 -13.04 -14.25 -14.37
CA ILE A 219 -12.75 -13.29 -15.46
C ILE A 219 -11.46 -13.66 -16.21
N THR A 220 -11.54 -13.60 -17.53
CA THR A 220 -10.44 -13.88 -18.46
C THR A 220 -9.85 -12.59 -19.06
N ASP A 221 -8.73 -12.71 -19.78
CA ASP A 221 -8.08 -11.57 -20.46
C ASP A 221 -9.01 -10.89 -21.48
N ASP A 222 -9.92 -11.65 -22.11
CA ASP A 222 -10.92 -11.15 -23.06
C ASP A 222 -12.18 -10.56 -22.37
N GLY A 223 -12.26 -10.66 -21.05
CA GLY A 223 -13.37 -10.16 -20.23
C GLY A 223 -14.60 -11.08 -20.17
N GLU A 224 -14.48 -12.32 -20.65
CA GLU A 224 -15.47 -13.39 -20.47
C GLU A 224 -15.38 -14.02 -19.07
#